data_AF-A0A1W0XCT7-F1
#
_entry.id   AF-A0A1W0XCT7-F1
#
_cell.length_a   1.000
_cell.length_b   1.000
_cell.length_c   1.000
_cell.angle_alpha   90.00
_cell.angle_beta   90.00
_cell.angle_gamma   90.00
#
_symmetry.space_group_name_H-M   'P 1'
#
loop_
_entity.id
_entity.type
_entity.pdbx_description
1 polymer ?
#
loop_
_entity_poly.entity_id
_entity_poly.type
_entity_poly.pdbx_seq_one_letter_code
_entity_poly.pdbx_strand_id
1 'polypeptide(L)'
;MDAANQVAEEIPEELLKSLPIPYDGSLVSFFRSLKQFLPQQHKFVEENEEYQLRLLEFLHAVKLGPRQKGAKRGAKRALHSDVPKEKTAQELTDNNELELRGQYAQVVLEVLKCELTRKTYIKFLLHVHDRIIPNMSKPLLLADFLISSFRRGGLLSVLALNGLFSLIQEHHLDFPQFYEKFYALLTPEVLTAKYRARFFYLADLFMSSSHIPQYTVAAVAKRLSRLSLTAPADSLPLLLTFIFNLIIRHPSLLALIHRTDSEDILVDPYVLSDPDMQTCRALDSSLWELKSLKSHYNEEVVKYALTLEDKLPTTEFDITEHLETDTQEMIDAVLGKELPENQPVKGSTSTALFAVKSSCFGALWDLS
;
A
#
# COMPACT_ATOMS: atom_id res chain seq x y z
N MET A 1 6.81 26.15 -47.86
CA MET A 1 5.70 26.14 -46.87
C MET A 1 5.61 24.80 -46.14
N ASP A 2 6.64 23.97 -46.28
CA ASP A 2 7.07 22.93 -45.33
C ASP A 2 8.29 23.48 -44.61
N ALA A 3 8.25 23.59 -43.27
CA ALA A 3 9.40 23.74 -42.34
C ALA A 3 8.98 24.28 -40.95
N ALA A 4 7.89 23.77 -40.34
CA ALA A 4 7.50 24.18 -38.97
C ALA A 4 7.02 23.03 -38.07
N ASN A 5 7.05 21.78 -38.54
CA ASN A 5 6.70 20.60 -37.76
C ASN A 5 7.86 19.60 -37.85
N GLN A 6 8.87 19.75 -36.98
CA GLN A 6 9.89 18.74 -36.65
C GLN A 6 11.00 19.42 -35.82
N VAL A 7 10.77 19.62 -34.52
CA VAL A 7 11.81 19.48 -33.46
C VAL A 7 11.06 19.32 -32.12
N ALA A 8 10.35 18.20 -31.96
CA ALA A 8 10.18 17.61 -30.65
C ALA A 8 11.23 16.49 -30.61
N GLU A 9 12.47 16.84 -30.27
CA GLU A 9 13.49 15.85 -29.96
C GLU A 9 13.03 15.14 -28.67
N GLU A 10 12.30 14.04 -28.86
CA GLU A 10 12.20 12.96 -27.89
C GLU A 10 13.64 12.56 -27.54
N ILE A 11 14.13 13.04 -26.39
CA ILE A 11 15.35 12.52 -25.79
C ILE A 11 15.06 11.03 -25.52
N PRO A 12 15.75 10.10 -26.20
CA PRO A 12 15.44 8.68 -26.10
C PRO A 12 15.55 8.22 -24.64
N GLU A 13 14.59 7.42 -24.17
CA GLU A 13 14.67 6.73 -22.87
C GLU A 13 15.97 5.92 -22.71
N GLU A 14 16.66 5.62 -23.81
CA GLU A 14 18.00 5.04 -23.84
C GLU A 14 19.08 5.94 -23.24
N LEU A 15 19.02 7.28 -23.38
CA LEU A 15 19.98 8.21 -22.78
C LEU A 15 19.87 8.27 -21.24
N LEU A 16 18.66 8.03 -20.71
CA LEU A 16 18.40 7.89 -19.27
C LEU A 16 18.83 6.52 -18.72
N LYS A 17 18.82 5.47 -19.55
CA LYS A 17 19.31 4.12 -19.20
C LYS A 17 20.82 3.96 -19.42
N SER A 18 21.41 4.71 -20.35
CA SER A 18 22.83 4.69 -20.73
C SER A 18 23.71 5.59 -19.87
N LEU A 19 23.19 6.12 -18.78
CA LEU A 19 23.99 6.74 -17.74
C LEU A 19 24.16 5.71 -16.61
N PRO A 20 25.10 4.74 -16.73
CA PRO A 20 25.86 4.43 -15.55
C PRO A 20 26.56 5.75 -15.25
N ILE A 21 26.17 6.46 -14.19
CA ILE A 21 27.00 7.55 -13.72
C ILE A 21 27.88 6.92 -12.65
N PRO A 22 29.00 6.27 -13.02
CA PRO A 22 30.06 6.15 -12.06
C PRO A 22 30.40 7.57 -11.63
N TYR A 23 30.62 7.74 -10.34
CA TYR A 23 31.14 8.93 -9.69
C TYR A 23 31.86 9.89 -10.65
N ASP A 24 31.18 10.95 -11.06
CA ASP A 24 31.81 12.12 -11.63
C ASP A 24 31.28 13.34 -10.90
N GLY A 25 32.17 14.29 -10.60
CA GLY A 25 31.82 15.57 -9.98
C GLY A 25 30.76 16.37 -10.75
N SER A 26 30.36 15.92 -11.94
CA SER A 26 29.24 16.39 -12.75
C SER A 26 27.88 16.28 -12.04
N LEU A 27 27.60 15.19 -11.29
CA LEU A 27 26.34 15.09 -10.56
C LEU A 27 26.29 16.04 -9.36
N VAL A 28 27.41 16.17 -8.65
CA VAL A 28 27.55 17.09 -7.52
C VAL A 28 27.40 18.54 -8.01
N SER A 29 28.05 18.90 -9.11
CA SER A 29 27.90 20.22 -9.70
C SER A 29 26.49 20.45 -10.24
N PHE A 30 25.87 19.43 -10.85
CA PHE A 30 24.49 19.50 -11.33
C PHE A 30 23.47 19.67 -10.20
N PHE A 31 23.56 18.90 -9.12
CA PHE A 31 22.69 19.08 -7.95
C PHE A 31 22.89 20.45 -7.30
N ARG A 32 24.13 20.96 -7.28
CA ARG A 32 24.41 22.32 -6.81
C ARG A 32 23.78 23.39 -7.72
N SER A 33 23.84 23.21 -9.04
CA SER A 33 23.19 24.08 -10.01
C SER A 33 21.67 24.03 -9.91
N LEU A 34 21.08 22.83 -9.81
CA LEU A 34 19.65 22.65 -9.59
C LEU A 34 19.19 23.32 -8.29
N LYS A 35 19.96 23.17 -7.21
CA LYS A 35 19.67 23.84 -5.94
C LYS A 35 19.67 25.37 -6.08
N GLN A 36 20.51 25.95 -6.93
CA GLN A 36 20.50 27.39 -7.19
C GLN A 36 19.35 27.82 -8.11
N PHE A 37 18.99 26.96 -9.06
CA PHE A 37 17.98 27.24 -10.08
C PHE A 37 16.53 27.15 -9.54
N LEU A 38 16.21 26.09 -8.79
CA LEU A 38 14.86 25.86 -8.25
C LEU A 38 14.28 27.06 -7.48
N PRO A 39 15.00 27.71 -6.54
CA PRO A 39 14.46 28.86 -5.82
C PRO A 39 14.30 30.12 -6.66
N GLN A 40 15.06 30.26 -7.76
CA GLN A 40 15.00 31.43 -8.62
C GLN A 40 13.84 31.37 -9.63
N GLN A 41 13.36 30.15 -9.95
CA GLN A 41 12.41 29.90 -11.02
C GLN A 41 11.17 29.13 -10.53
N HIS A 42 10.73 29.36 -9.28
CA HIS A 42 9.55 28.67 -8.71
C HIS A 42 8.32 28.70 -9.62
N LYS A 43 7.98 29.87 -10.18
CA LYS A 43 6.83 30.03 -11.08
C LYS A 43 6.92 29.19 -12.36
N PHE A 44 8.12 29.12 -12.96
CA PHE A 44 8.33 28.32 -14.18
C PHE A 44 8.16 26.82 -13.92
N VAL A 45 8.61 26.35 -12.75
CA VAL A 45 8.47 24.94 -12.36
C VAL A 45 7.01 24.59 -12.05
N GLU A 46 6.25 25.52 -11.48
CA GLU A 46 4.82 25.34 -11.17
C GLU A 46 3.95 25.31 -12.43
N GLU A 47 4.26 26.15 -13.43
CA GLU A 47 3.50 26.25 -14.67
C GLU A 47 3.73 25.07 -15.64
N ASN A 48 4.91 24.43 -15.62
CA ASN A 48 5.29 23.38 -16.58
C ASN A 48 5.20 21.96 -15.99
N GLU A 49 4.05 21.30 -16.18
CA GLU A 49 3.83 19.90 -15.73
C GLU A 49 4.88 18.92 -16.32
N GLU A 50 5.26 19.07 -17.60
CA GLU A 50 6.25 18.21 -18.24
C GLU A 50 7.64 18.33 -17.59
N TYR A 51 8.03 19.54 -17.20
CA TYR A 51 9.31 19.77 -16.53
C TYR A 51 9.34 19.11 -15.15
N GLN A 52 8.24 19.20 -14.39
CA GLN A 52 8.10 18.51 -13.11
C GLN A 52 8.23 16.98 -13.27
N LEU A 53 7.63 16.42 -14.31
CA LEU A 53 7.72 14.98 -14.61
C LEU A 53 9.14 14.55 -14.99
N ARG A 54 9.82 15.29 -15.88
CA ARG A 54 11.22 15.01 -16.25
C ARG A 54 12.17 15.14 -15.07
N LEU A 55 11.97 16.15 -14.22
CA LEU A 55 12.72 16.28 -12.97
C LEU A 55 12.52 15.08 -12.06
N LEU A 56 11.29 14.60 -11.92
CA LEU A 56 10.99 13.44 -11.10
C LEU A 56 11.60 12.16 -11.69
N GLU A 57 11.51 11.97 -13.01
CA GLU A 57 12.13 10.84 -13.72
C GLU A 57 13.65 10.85 -13.56
N PHE A 58 14.28 12.03 -13.64
CA PHE A 58 15.69 12.20 -13.32
C PHE A 58 15.99 11.79 -11.88
N LEU A 59 15.22 12.29 -10.89
CA LEU A 59 15.40 11.92 -9.49
C LEU A 59 15.21 10.42 -9.23
N HIS A 60 14.39 9.74 -10.02
CA HIS A 60 14.21 8.29 -9.98
C HIS A 60 15.36 7.52 -10.66
N ALA A 61 15.94 8.08 -11.73
CA ALA A 61 17.06 7.49 -12.46
C ALA A 61 18.36 7.55 -11.66
N VAL A 62 18.50 8.53 -10.76
CA VAL A 62 19.62 8.64 -9.82
C VAL A 62 19.61 7.43 -8.87
N LYS A 63 20.43 6.42 -9.19
CA LYS A 63 20.72 5.29 -8.30
C LYS A 63 22.07 5.54 -7.64
N LEU A 64 22.05 5.90 -6.36
CA LEU A 64 23.26 5.91 -5.54
C LEU A 64 23.56 4.48 -5.09
N GLY A 65 24.84 4.10 -5.00
CA GLY A 65 25.24 2.76 -4.56
C GLY A 65 24.65 2.38 -3.20
N PRO A 66 24.52 1.07 -2.90
CA PRO A 66 23.90 0.61 -1.67
C PRO A 66 24.62 1.19 -0.44
N ARG A 67 23.82 1.66 0.54
CA ARG A 67 24.34 2.14 1.82
C ARG A 67 25.04 0.98 2.52
N GLN A 68 26.38 0.98 2.59
CA GLN A 68 27.09 0.01 3.43
C GLN A 68 26.67 0.24 4.88
N LYS A 69 25.88 -0.68 5.44
CA LYS A 69 25.56 -0.70 6.88
C LYS A 69 26.90 -0.80 7.60
N GLY A 70 27.22 0.22 8.41
CA GLY A 70 28.54 0.44 8.97
C GLY A 70 29.18 -0.85 9.47
N ALA A 71 30.35 -1.19 8.92
CA ALA A 71 31.20 -2.23 9.46
C ALA A 71 31.41 -1.95 10.95
N LYS A 72 31.11 -2.93 11.79
CA LYS A 72 31.30 -2.89 13.25
C LYS A 72 32.71 -2.33 13.54
N ARG A 73 32.80 -1.10 14.06
CA ARG A 73 34.05 -0.55 14.62
C ARG A 73 34.38 -1.32 15.89
N GLY A 74 35.07 -2.45 15.73
CA GLY A 74 35.81 -3.09 16.80
C GLY A 74 36.91 -2.14 17.26
N ALA A 75 36.68 -1.48 18.39
CA ALA A 75 37.64 -0.58 19.01
C ALA A 75 38.88 -1.37 19.47
N LYS A 76 40.01 -1.21 18.77
CA LYS A 76 41.33 -1.34 19.37
C LYS A 76 41.90 0.06 19.55
N ARG A 77 41.86 0.55 20.80
CA ARG A 77 42.59 1.73 21.26
C ARG A 77 44.08 1.47 21.05
N ALA A 78 44.73 2.24 20.19
CA ALA A 78 46.18 2.37 20.15
C ALA A 78 46.56 3.84 20.34
N LEU A 79 47.56 4.03 21.21
CA LEU A 79 48.10 5.28 21.73
C LEU A 79 48.45 6.33 20.67
N HIS A 80 48.43 7.59 21.12
CA HIS A 80 48.87 8.81 20.44
C HIS A 80 50.11 8.63 19.54
N SER A 81 49.96 9.02 18.28
CA SER A 81 51.03 9.71 17.54
C SER A 81 50.41 10.80 16.67
N ASP A 82 50.83 12.04 16.92
CA ASP A 82 50.52 13.22 16.12
C ASP A 82 51.30 13.14 14.81
N VAL A 83 50.65 12.60 13.78
CA VAL A 83 51.06 12.74 12.38
C VAL A 83 49.77 13.04 11.59
N PRO A 84 49.72 14.07 10.72
CA PRO A 84 48.57 14.31 9.88
C PRO A 84 48.43 13.13 8.92
N LYS A 85 47.52 12.20 9.23
CA LYS A 85 47.22 11.06 8.36
C LYS A 85 46.53 11.60 7.10
N GLU A 86 47.19 11.47 5.95
CA GLU A 86 46.54 11.57 4.64
C GLU A 86 45.33 10.65 4.65
N LYS A 87 44.14 11.21 4.36
CA LYS A 87 42.89 10.45 4.34
C LYS A 87 43.03 9.35 3.29
N THR A 88 42.87 8.10 3.72
CA THR A 88 42.90 6.93 2.84
C THR A 88 41.86 7.10 1.71
N ALA A 89 42.16 6.69 0.47
CA ALA A 89 41.29 6.90 -0.70
C ALA A 89 39.83 6.44 -0.50
N GLN A 90 39.61 5.43 0.34
CA GLN A 90 38.28 4.95 0.75
C GLN A 90 37.52 5.94 1.64
N GLU A 91 38.19 6.65 2.55
CA GLU A 91 37.56 7.69 3.38
C GLU A 91 37.19 8.92 2.54
N LEU A 92 37.92 9.20 1.46
CA LEU A 92 37.60 10.27 0.52
C LEU A 92 36.36 9.93 -0.33
N THR A 93 36.24 8.68 -0.82
CA THR A 93 35.04 8.23 -1.54
C THR A 93 33.80 8.21 -0.65
N ASP A 94 33.93 7.78 0.61
CA ASP A 94 32.82 7.70 1.56
C ASP A 94 32.31 9.10 1.98
N ASN A 95 33.22 10.07 2.15
CA ASN A 95 32.85 11.46 2.43
C ASN A 95 32.13 12.08 1.23
N ASN A 96 32.61 11.83 0.01
CA ASN A 96 31.98 12.32 -1.22
C ASN A 96 30.58 11.69 -1.43
N GLU A 97 30.41 10.42 -1.07
CA GLU A 97 29.10 9.73 -1.07
C GLU A 97 28.10 10.37 -0.11
N LEU A 98 28.54 10.67 1.11
CA LEU A 98 27.70 11.33 2.11
C LEU A 98 27.31 12.75 1.66
N GLU A 99 28.26 13.49 1.07
CA GLU A 99 28.01 14.82 0.51
C GLU A 99 27.02 14.79 -0.65
N LEU A 100 27.14 13.82 -1.56
CA LEU A 100 26.22 13.63 -2.68
C LEU A 100 24.80 13.33 -2.18
N ARG A 101 24.65 12.42 -1.21
CA ARG A 101 23.36 12.13 -0.55
C ARG A 101 22.80 13.35 0.20
N GLY A 102 23.68 14.19 0.72
CA GLY A 102 23.32 15.48 1.34
C GLY A 102 22.74 16.47 0.34
N GLN A 103 23.39 16.63 -0.81
CA GLN A 103 22.93 17.51 -1.88
C GLN A 103 21.66 16.99 -2.55
N TYR A 104 21.55 15.68 -2.78
CA TYR A 104 20.33 15.04 -3.26
C TYR A 104 19.15 15.32 -2.33
N ALA A 105 19.32 15.11 -1.02
CA ALA A 105 18.27 15.39 -0.04
C ALA A 105 17.83 16.87 -0.08
N GLN A 106 18.76 17.81 -0.24
CA GLN A 106 18.42 19.22 -0.38
C GLN A 106 17.65 19.52 -1.66
N VAL A 107 18.06 18.96 -2.81
CA VAL A 107 17.34 19.15 -4.07
C VAL A 107 15.92 18.60 -3.98
N VAL A 108 15.73 17.42 -3.38
CA VAL A 108 14.39 16.87 -3.17
C VAL A 108 13.54 17.78 -2.28
N LEU A 109 14.12 18.34 -1.20
CA LEU A 109 13.40 19.28 -0.35
C LEU A 109 13.03 20.58 -1.07
N GLU A 110 13.91 21.11 -1.93
CA GLU A 110 13.59 22.29 -2.74
C GLU A 110 12.48 21.98 -3.77
N VAL A 111 12.50 20.80 -4.39
CA VAL A 111 11.42 20.34 -5.28
C VAL A 111 10.09 20.23 -4.54
N LEU A 112 10.11 19.74 -3.29
CA LEU A 112 8.90 19.62 -2.46
C LEU A 112 8.34 20.96 -1.98
N LYS A 113 9.14 22.03 -1.98
CA LYS A 113 8.64 23.39 -1.71
C LYS A 113 7.88 23.97 -2.90
N CYS A 114 8.12 23.50 -4.12
CA CYS A 114 7.35 23.90 -5.29
C CYS A 114 5.95 23.26 -5.26
N GLU A 115 4.94 23.95 -5.79
CA GLU A 115 3.61 23.35 -5.93
C GLU A 115 3.62 22.25 -7.02
N LEU A 116 3.63 20.99 -6.57
CA LEU A 116 3.60 19.83 -7.45
C LEU A 116 2.18 19.59 -7.99
N THR A 117 2.09 19.37 -9.31
CA THR A 117 0.84 18.89 -9.94
C THR A 117 0.43 17.52 -9.40
N ARG A 118 -0.89 17.23 -9.42
CA ARG A 118 -1.46 15.99 -8.86
C ARG A 118 -0.80 14.72 -9.41
N LYS A 119 -0.48 14.67 -10.70
CA LYS A 119 0.16 13.49 -11.31
C LYS A 119 1.58 13.29 -10.79
N THR A 120 2.38 14.35 -10.77
CA THR A 120 3.75 14.33 -10.24
C THR A 120 3.75 13.97 -8.76
N TYR A 121 2.82 14.51 -7.98
CA TYR A 121 2.67 14.23 -6.57
C TYR A 121 2.37 12.74 -6.28
N ILE A 122 1.44 12.14 -7.04
CA ILE A 122 1.13 10.70 -6.94
C ILE A 122 2.34 9.85 -7.32
N LYS A 123 3.01 10.16 -8.44
CA LYS A 123 4.21 9.46 -8.89
C LYS A 123 5.34 9.56 -7.86
N PHE A 124 5.53 10.74 -7.27
CA PHE A 124 6.52 10.95 -6.21
C PHE A 124 6.24 10.00 -5.04
N LEU A 125 5.04 10.06 -4.44
CA LEU A 125 4.66 9.21 -3.31
C LEU A 125 4.80 7.71 -3.61
N LEU A 126 4.49 7.28 -4.84
CA LEU A 126 4.64 5.89 -5.26
C LEU A 126 6.08 5.39 -5.12
N HIS A 127 7.07 6.23 -5.47
CA HIS A 127 8.48 5.87 -5.52
C HIS A 127 9.30 6.37 -4.32
N VAL A 128 8.68 7.07 -3.36
CA VAL A 128 9.37 7.58 -2.16
C VAL A 128 10.16 6.50 -1.43
N HIS A 129 9.52 5.38 -1.11
CA HIS A 129 10.13 4.31 -0.30
C HIS A 129 11.32 3.60 -0.96
N ASP A 130 11.21 3.24 -2.24
CA ASP A 130 12.24 2.46 -2.95
C ASP A 130 13.39 3.30 -3.51
N ARG A 131 13.09 4.53 -3.96
CA ARG A 131 14.04 5.34 -4.75
C ARG A 131 14.56 6.54 -3.99
N ILE A 132 13.73 7.18 -3.17
CA ILE A 132 14.08 8.48 -2.57
C ILE A 132 14.65 8.30 -1.17
N ILE A 133 13.96 7.56 -0.29
CA ILE A 133 14.41 7.32 1.10
C ILE A 133 15.83 6.71 1.18
N PRO A 134 16.20 5.67 0.39
CA PRO A 134 17.51 5.04 0.49
C PRO A 134 18.67 5.95 0.05
N ASN A 135 18.37 6.91 -0.84
CA ASN A 135 19.32 7.86 -1.41
C ASN A 135 19.52 9.10 -0.53
N MET A 136 18.65 9.32 0.47
CA MET A 136 18.75 10.47 1.37
C MET A 136 19.75 10.21 2.51
N SER A 137 20.53 11.25 2.85
CA SER A 137 21.38 11.24 4.04
C SER A 137 20.55 11.28 5.34
N LYS A 138 19.55 12.16 5.40
CA LYS A 138 18.62 12.36 6.54
C LYS A 138 17.15 12.25 6.08
N PRO A 139 16.63 11.03 5.93
CA PRO A 139 15.27 10.80 5.42
C PRO A 139 14.16 11.25 6.38
N LEU A 140 14.46 11.46 7.66
CA LEU A 140 13.51 12.04 8.64
C LEU A 140 12.99 13.42 8.25
N LEU A 141 13.70 14.17 7.39
CA LEU A 141 13.23 15.46 6.86
C LEU A 141 11.96 15.32 6.02
N LEU A 142 11.69 14.13 5.46
CA LEU A 142 10.49 13.85 4.68
C LEU A 142 9.28 13.52 5.56
N ALA A 143 9.46 13.34 6.87
CA ALA A 143 8.39 12.92 7.77
C ALA A 143 7.21 13.90 7.76
N ASP A 144 7.45 15.20 7.88
CA ASP A 144 6.37 16.20 7.91
C ASP A 144 5.58 16.25 6.58
N PHE A 145 6.29 16.12 5.46
CA PHE A 145 5.66 15.98 4.15
C PHE A 145 4.79 14.71 4.07
N LEU A 146 5.29 13.56 4.52
CA LEU A 146 4.52 12.32 4.46
C LEU A 146 3.34 12.32 5.44
N ILE A 147 3.50 12.90 6.63
CA ILE A 147 2.42 13.03 7.61
C ILE A 147 1.34 13.99 7.10
N SER A 148 1.71 15.12 6.49
CA SER A 148 0.75 16.04 5.88
C SER A 148 0.05 15.40 4.67
N SER A 149 0.77 14.63 3.86
CA SER A 149 0.22 13.83 2.74
C SER A 149 -0.77 12.78 3.26
N PHE A 150 -0.46 12.15 4.39
CA PHE A 150 -1.32 11.18 5.05
C PHE A 150 -2.61 11.81 5.59
N ARG A 151 -2.52 13.00 6.20
CA ARG A 151 -3.68 13.74 6.73
C ARG A 151 -4.67 14.19 5.65
N ARG A 152 -4.24 14.30 4.39
CA ARG A 152 -5.13 14.63 3.26
C ARG A 152 -6.15 13.52 2.95
N GLY A 153 -5.89 12.28 3.35
CA GLY A 153 -6.80 11.15 3.18
C GLY A 153 -6.89 10.60 1.75
N GLY A 154 -7.73 9.57 1.58
CA GLY A 154 -8.01 8.92 0.30
C GLY A 154 -6.80 8.17 -0.30
N LEU A 155 -6.62 8.30 -1.61
CA LEU A 155 -5.51 7.62 -2.31
C LEU A 155 -4.12 8.10 -1.84
N LEU A 156 -3.99 9.38 -1.48
CA LEU A 156 -2.71 9.95 -1.08
C LEU A 156 -2.24 9.41 0.26
N SER A 157 -3.17 9.15 1.18
CA SER A 157 -2.83 8.56 2.48
C SER A 157 -2.37 7.11 2.35
N VAL A 158 -3.01 6.33 1.47
CA VAL A 158 -2.59 4.96 1.16
C VAL A 158 -1.16 4.93 0.58
N LEU A 159 -0.84 5.85 -0.33
CA LEU A 159 0.51 5.94 -0.92
C LEU A 159 1.56 6.43 0.09
N ALA A 160 1.22 7.46 0.87
CA ALA A 160 2.11 8.02 1.88
C ALA A 160 2.42 7.04 3.02
N LEU A 161 1.47 6.15 3.34
CA LEU A 161 1.61 5.13 4.38
C LEU A 161 2.83 4.24 4.17
N ASN A 162 3.15 3.88 2.92
CA ASN A 162 4.34 3.08 2.65
C ASN A 162 5.63 3.85 2.96
N GLY A 163 5.73 5.10 2.51
CA GLY A 163 6.87 5.96 2.87
C GLY A 163 7.00 6.19 4.39
N LEU A 164 5.88 6.39 5.09
CA LEU A 164 5.86 6.51 6.55
C LEU A 164 6.35 5.23 7.22
N PHE A 165 5.89 4.08 6.74
CA PHE A 165 6.31 2.80 7.29
C PHE A 165 7.82 2.57 7.15
N SER A 166 8.41 2.87 5.98
CA SER A 166 9.86 2.80 5.81
C SER A 166 10.60 3.70 6.81
N LEU A 167 10.08 4.91 7.09
CA LEU A 167 10.66 5.79 8.11
C LEU A 167 10.50 5.25 9.54
N ILE A 168 9.37 4.62 9.85
CA ILE A 168 9.11 4.00 11.16
C ILE A 168 10.07 2.80 11.37
N GLN A 169 10.18 1.92 10.37
CA GLN A 169 10.95 0.69 10.47
C GLN A 169 12.47 0.93 10.41
N GLU A 170 12.95 1.74 9.46
CA GLU A 170 14.39 1.90 9.21
C GLU A 170 15.01 3.09 9.95
N HIS A 171 14.21 4.11 10.24
CA HIS A 171 14.68 5.37 10.83
C HIS A 171 14.07 5.69 12.19
N HIS A 172 13.30 4.76 12.77
CA HIS A 172 12.69 4.86 14.10
C HIS A 172 11.89 6.16 14.28
N LEU A 173 11.11 6.53 13.25
CA LEU A 173 10.19 7.65 13.36
C LEU A 173 9.07 7.32 14.35
N ASP A 174 8.94 8.11 15.40
CA ASP A 174 7.83 8.01 16.34
C ASP A 174 6.57 8.63 15.71
N PHE A 175 5.64 7.78 15.27
CA PHE A 175 4.34 8.21 14.76
C PHE A 175 3.23 7.87 15.76
N PRO A 176 2.72 8.86 16.53
CA PRO A 176 1.72 8.61 17.54
C PRO A 176 0.41 8.10 16.90
N GLN A 177 -0.22 7.14 17.59
CA GLN A 177 -1.50 6.55 17.20
C GLN A 177 -1.51 5.99 15.78
N PHE A 178 -0.41 5.33 15.39
CA PHE A 178 -0.29 4.71 14.06
C PHE A 178 -1.47 3.78 13.74
N TYR A 179 -1.80 2.87 14.66
CA TYR A 179 -2.83 1.87 14.43
C TYR A 179 -4.26 2.46 14.37
N GLU A 180 -4.57 3.50 15.14
CA GLU A 180 -5.87 4.19 15.04
C GLU A 180 -6.05 4.84 13.66
N LYS A 181 -4.99 5.47 13.15
CA LYS A 181 -4.98 6.06 11.81
C LYS A 181 -5.04 4.99 10.72
N PHE A 182 -4.35 3.87 10.90
CA PHE A 182 -4.47 2.72 10.00
C PHE A 182 -5.90 2.16 10.00
N TYR A 183 -6.50 2.01 11.19
CA TYR A 183 -7.88 1.56 11.34
C TYR A 183 -8.87 2.51 10.63
N ALA A 184 -8.65 3.83 10.73
CA ALA A 184 -9.45 4.83 10.01
C ALA A 184 -9.32 4.73 8.48
N LEU A 185 -8.19 4.25 7.96
CA LEU A 185 -7.99 4.05 6.52
C LEU A 185 -8.77 2.86 5.95
N LEU A 186 -9.15 1.88 6.77
CA LEU A 186 -9.95 0.74 6.35
C LEU A 186 -11.37 1.20 6.00
N THR A 187 -11.53 1.63 4.75
CA THR A 187 -12.76 2.16 4.16
C THR A 187 -13.11 1.34 2.90
N PRO A 188 -14.39 1.31 2.48
CA PRO A 188 -14.79 0.56 1.30
C PRO A 188 -14.05 1.03 0.03
N GLU A 189 -13.68 2.31 -0.04
CA GLU A 189 -12.93 2.90 -1.16
C GLU A 189 -11.57 2.22 -1.40
N VAL A 190 -10.92 1.76 -0.32
CA VAL A 190 -9.60 1.10 -0.41
C VAL A 190 -9.69 -0.25 -1.12
N LEU A 191 -10.84 -0.93 -1.05
CA LEU A 191 -11.06 -2.21 -1.75
C LEU A 191 -11.10 -2.03 -3.27
N THR A 192 -11.60 -0.89 -3.73
CA THR A 192 -11.67 -0.53 -5.16
C THR A 192 -10.47 0.30 -5.64
N ALA A 193 -9.51 0.58 -4.75
CA ALA A 193 -8.41 1.48 -5.07
C ALA A 193 -7.39 0.81 -6.02
N LYS A 194 -6.85 1.59 -6.96
CA LYS A 194 -5.83 1.12 -7.92
C LYS A 194 -4.60 0.49 -7.26
N TYR A 195 -4.21 0.97 -6.07
CA TYR A 195 -3.04 0.49 -5.34
C TYR A 195 -3.41 -0.39 -4.13
N ARG A 196 -4.56 -1.09 -4.17
CA ARG A 196 -5.03 -1.96 -3.08
C ARG A 196 -4.06 -3.09 -2.74
N ALA A 197 -3.45 -3.74 -3.74
CA ALA A 197 -2.47 -4.80 -3.56
C ALA A 197 -1.34 -4.36 -2.60
N ARG A 198 -0.77 -3.18 -2.87
CA ARG A 198 0.30 -2.61 -2.08
C ARG A 198 -0.15 -2.21 -0.67
N PHE A 199 -1.40 -1.74 -0.53
CA PHE A 199 -1.96 -1.43 0.77
C PHE A 199 -2.12 -2.69 1.63
N PHE A 200 -2.74 -3.74 1.09
CA PHE A 200 -2.99 -4.98 1.84
C PHE A 200 -1.72 -5.75 2.16
N TYR A 201 -0.71 -5.70 1.28
CA TYR A 201 0.63 -6.20 1.58
C TYR A 201 1.24 -5.50 2.80
N LEU A 202 1.19 -4.16 2.85
CA LEU A 202 1.67 -3.42 4.03
C LEU A 202 0.80 -3.64 5.26
N ALA A 203 -0.51 -3.74 5.10
CA ALA A 203 -1.43 -4.04 6.18
C ALA A 203 -1.09 -5.35 6.86
N ASP A 204 -0.74 -6.39 6.09
CA ASP A 204 -0.35 -7.69 6.65
C ASP A 204 0.94 -7.57 7.46
N LEU A 205 1.91 -6.82 6.93
CA LEU A 205 3.18 -6.54 7.60
C LEU A 205 3.01 -5.71 8.88
N PHE A 206 2.04 -4.79 8.94
CA PHE A 206 1.74 -4.05 10.17
C PHE A 206 1.16 -4.93 11.25
N MET A 207 0.33 -5.90 10.85
CA MET A 207 -0.37 -6.82 11.72
C MET A 207 0.46 -8.04 12.10
N SER A 208 1.60 -8.28 11.44
CA SER A 208 2.56 -9.31 11.83
C SER A 208 3.48 -8.90 12.99
N SER A 209 3.38 -7.66 13.48
CA SER A 209 4.20 -7.18 14.59
C SER A 209 3.83 -7.88 15.92
N SER A 210 4.83 -8.28 16.69
CA SER A 210 4.67 -9.02 17.95
C SER A 210 4.12 -8.17 19.11
N HIS A 211 4.23 -6.84 19.02
CA HIS A 211 3.89 -5.92 20.11
C HIS A 211 2.46 -5.33 20.00
N ILE A 212 1.62 -5.90 19.14
CA ILE A 212 0.25 -5.43 18.94
C ILE A 212 -0.65 -6.04 20.02
N PRO A 213 -1.45 -5.23 20.72
CA PRO A 213 -2.40 -5.75 21.69
C PRO A 213 -3.59 -6.42 20.99
N GLN A 214 -4.11 -7.47 21.60
CA GLN A 214 -5.16 -8.30 21.01
C GLN A 214 -6.42 -7.51 20.60
N TYR A 215 -6.83 -6.51 21.38
CA TYR A 215 -8.01 -5.69 21.06
C TYR A 215 -7.87 -4.94 19.72
N THR A 216 -6.65 -4.54 19.35
CA THR A 216 -6.36 -3.86 18.07
C THR A 216 -6.56 -4.82 16.92
N VAL A 217 -6.06 -6.04 17.05
CA VAL A 217 -6.24 -7.09 16.04
C VAL A 217 -7.71 -7.47 15.90
N ALA A 218 -8.43 -7.60 17.02
CA ALA A 218 -9.87 -7.86 17.02
C ALA A 218 -10.66 -6.76 16.30
N ALA A 219 -10.34 -5.48 16.58
CA ALA A 219 -10.98 -4.34 15.93
C ALA A 219 -10.75 -4.34 14.42
N VAL A 220 -9.52 -4.58 13.98
CA VAL A 220 -9.17 -4.69 12.55
C VAL A 220 -9.91 -5.86 11.91
N ALA A 221 -9.89 -7.06 12.50
CA ALA A 221 -10.58 -8.23 11.98
C ALA A 221 -12.10 -8.02 11.86
N LYS A 222 -12.73 -7.43 12.87
CA LYS A 222 -14.16 -7.11 12.87
C LYS A 222 -14.50 -6.02 11.83
N ARG A 223 -13.66 -4.99 11.67
CA ARG A 223 -13.86 -3.97 10.63
C ARG A 223 -13.71 -4.54 9.22
N LEU A 224 -12.71 -5.38 8.97
CA LEU A 224 -12.56 -6.08 7.67
C LEU A 224 -13.76 -7.00 7.40
N SER A 225 -14.29 -7.66 8.43
CA SER A 225 -15.49 -8.50 8.33
C SER A 225 -16.75 -7.69 8.01
N ARG A 226 -16.89 -6.47 8.55
CA ARG A 226 -17.98 -5.55 8.15
C ARG A 226 -17.79 -5.04 6.72
N LEU A 227 -16.56 -4.73 6.34
CA LEU A 227 -16.22 -4.28 4.97
C LEU A 227 -16.50 -5.36 3.93
N SER A 228 -16.31 -6.64 4.25
CA SER A 228 -16.57 -7.75 3.33
C SER A 228 -18.03 -7.84 2.91
N LEU A 229 -18.99 -7.36 3.71
CA LEU A 229 -20.40 -7.31 3.29
C LEU A 229 -20.67 -6.36 2.12
N THR A 230 -19.86 -5.29 2.01
CA THR A 230 -19.97 -4.27 0.95
C THR A 230 -18.90 -4.44 -0.14
N ALA A 231 -18.00 -5.39 0.03
CA ALA A 231 -16.85 -5.57 -0.84
C ALA A 231 -17.27 -6.14 -2.20
N PRO A 232 -16.57 -5.76 -3.29
CA PRO A 232 -16.70 -6.45 -4.55
C PRO A 232 -16.14 -7.89 -4.44
N ALA A 233 -16.67 -8.80 -5.26
CA ALA A 233 -16.38 -10.23 -5.11
C ALA A 233 -14.93 -10.63 -5.40
N ASP A 234 -14.21 -9.83 -6.17
CA ASP A 234 -12.76 -9.97 -6.43
C ASP A 234 -11.91 -9.75 -5.17
N SER A 235 -12.36 -8.89 -4.27
CA SER A 235 -11.65 -8.52 -3.05
C SER A 235 -11.99 -9.44 -1.86
N LEU A 236 -13.04 -10.26 -1.98
CA LEU A 236 -13.49 -11.14 -0.90
C LEU A 236 -12.48 -12.23 -0.53
N PRO A 237 -11.86 -12.97 -1.47
CA PRO A 237 -10.82 -13.95 -1.14
C PRO A 237 -9.68 -13.31 -0.36
N LEU A 238 -9.21 -12.13 -0.81
CA LEU A 238 -8.16 -11.37 -0.14
C LEU A 238 -8.53 -11.03 1.32
N LEU A 239 -9.74 -10.49 1.55
CA LEU A 239 -10.21 -10.14 2.89
C LEU A 239 -10.37 -11.36 3.79
N LEU A 240 -10.93 -12.45 3.28
CA LEU A 240 -11.11 -13.70 4.03
C LEU A 240 -9.77 -14.29 4.45
N THR A 241 -8.84 -14.43 3.50
CA THR A 241 -7.47 -14.90 3.76
C THR A 241 -6.76 -14.04 4.79
N PHE A 242 -6.89 -12.71 4.68
CA PHE A 242 -6.31 -11.77 5.65
C PHE A 242 -6.90 -11.98 7.06
N ILE A 243 -8.23 -12.08 7.18
CA ILE A 243 -8.89 -12.29 8.48
C ILE A 243 -8.50 -13.65 9.08
N PHE A 244 -8.42 -14.71 8.26
CA PHE A 244 -7.97 -16.02 8.73
C PHE A 244 -6.54 -15.98 9.24
N ASN A 245 -5.63 -15.31 8.53
CA ASN A 245 -4.25 -15.15 8.99
C ASN A 245 -4.17 -14.39 10.32
N LEU A 246 -5.00 -13.37 10.55
CA LEU A 246 -5.08 -12.70 11.86
C LEU A 246 -5.50 -13.65 12.99
N ILE A 247 -6.46 -14.54 12.72
CA ILE A 247 -6.99 -15.50 13.70
C ILE A 247 -5.97 -16.63 13.96
N ILE A 248 -5.26 -17.08 12.92
CA ILE A 248 -4.17 -18.07 13.04
C ILE A 248 -3.02 -17.50 13.89
N ARG A 249 -2.65 -16.24 13.68
CA ARG A 249 -1.61 -15.55 14.47
C ARG A 249 -2.03 -15.30 15.92
N HIS A 250 -3.31 -15.02 16.16
CA HIS A 250 -3.85 -14.69 17.48
C HIS A 250 -5.01 -15.63 17.85
N PRO A 251 -4.72 -16.81 18.45
CA PRO A 251 -5.74 -17.82 18.73
C PRO A 251 -6.83 -17.37 19.71
N SER A 252 -6.56 -16.33 20.51
CA SER A 252 -7.54 -15.72 21.40
C SER A 252 -8.68 -15.01 20.66
N LEU A 253 -8.52 -14.73 19.35
CA LEU A 253 -9.59 -14.25 18.48
C LEU A 253 -10.57 -15.35 18.04
N LEU A 254 -10.25 -16.63 18.28
CA LEU A 254 -11.16 -17.74 17.99
C LEU A 254 -12.49 -17.59 18.74
N ALA A 255 -12.48 -16.92 19.90
CA ALA A 255 -13.67 -16.53 20.65
C ALA A 255 -14.68 -15.68 19.85
N LEU A 256 -14.25 -15.03 18.77
CA LEU A 256 -15.12 -14.28 17.86
C LEU A 256 -15.89 -15.18 16.86
N ILE A 257 -15.36 -16.38 16.59
CA ILE A 257 -15.99 -17.39 15.73
C ILE A 257 -16.83 -18.35 16.58
N HIS A 258 -16.25 -18.86 17.66
CA HIS A 258 -16.87 -19.84 18.53
C HIS A 258 -16.76 -19.37 19.99
N ARG A 259 -17.89 -19.00 20.56
CA ARG A 259 -18.01 -18.62 21.97
C ARG A 259 -18.78 -19.72 22.70
N THR A 260 -18.15 -20.32 23.71
CA THR A 260 -18.74 -21.39 24.52
C THR A 260 -19.67 -20.88 25.61
N ASP A 261 -19.48 -19.62 26.02
CA ASP A 261 -20.02 -19.09 27.28
C ASP A 261 -21.17 -18.08 27.11
N SER A 262 -21.73 -17.91 25.90
CA SER A 262 -22.69 -16.82 25.66
C SER A 262 -24.14 -17.19 25.90
N GLU A 263 -24.79 -16.46 26.81
CA GLU A 263 -26.22 -16.12 26.73
C GLU A 263 -26.50 -15.49 25.34
N ASP A 264 -27.70 -15.71 24.79
CA ASP A 264 -28.07 -15.21 23.46
C ASP A 264 -27.92 -13.67 23.38
N ILE A 265 -26.88 -13.21 22.69
CA ILE A 265 -26.62 -11.79 22.47
C ILE A 265 -27.62 -11.28 21.44
N LEU A 266 -28.63 -10.53 21.90
CA LEU A 266 -29.65 -9.91 21.05
C LEU A 266 -29.12 -8.74 20.20
N VAL A 267 -28.07 -8.05 20.67
CA VAL A 267 -27.51 -6.85 20.03
C VAL A 267 -25.98 -6.93 20.01
N ASP A 268 -25.40 -6.78 18.83
CA ASP A 268 -23.94 -6.70 18.63
C ASP A 268 -23.36 -5.48 19.40
N PRO A 269 -22.45 -5.66 20.37
CA PRO A 269 -21.85 -4.57 21.13
C PRO A 269 -20.85 -3.74 20.32
N TYR A 270 -20.43 -4.19 19.13
CA TYR A 270 -19.40 -3.52 18.34
C TYR A 270 -19.88 -2.21 17.70
N VAL A 271 -19.11 -1.14 17.89
CA VAL A 271 -19.38 0.19 17.33
C VAL A 271 -18.43 0.49 16.18
N LEU A 272 -18.93 0.52 14.95
CA LEU A 272 -18.12 0.74 13.74
C LEU A 272 -17.60 2.19 13.61
N SER A 273 -18.35 3.18 14.10
CA SER A 273 -18.03 4.60 13.96
C SER A 273 -16.93 5.08 14.90
N ASP A 274 -16.58 4.29 15.91
CA ASP A 274 -15.60 4.65 16.92
C ASP A 274 -14.18 4.54 16.34
N PRO A 275 -13.37 5.61 16.29
CA PRO A 275 -11.99 5.53 15.83
C PRO A 275 -11.10 4.76 16.81
N ASP A 276 -11.47 4.70 18.09
CA ASP A 276 -10.67 4.11 19.14
C ASP A 276 -10.90 2.59 19.22
N MET A 277 -9.87 1.83 18.89
CA MET A 277 -9.95 0.36 18.82
C MET A 277 -10.15 -0.29 20.20
N GLN A 278 -9.87 0.43 21.29
CA GLN A 278 -10.11 -0.06 22.65
C GLN A 278 -11.60 0.02 23.02
N THR A 279 -12.27 1.10 22.64
CA THR A 279 -13.67 1.39 23.03
C THR A 279 -14.68 0.80 22.05
N CYS A 280 -14.26 0.41 20.84
CA CYS A 280 -15.14 -0.21 19.85
C CYS A 280 -15.73 -1.58 20.26
N ARG A 281 -15.25 -2.20 21.36
CA ARG A 281 -15.74 -3.49 21.91
C ARG A 281 -15.77 -4.65 20.90
N ALA A 282 -14.79 -4.71 20.00
CA ALA A 282 -14.71 -5.78 19.00
C ALA A 282 -14.55 -7.18 19.60
N LEU A 283 -13.86 -7.33 20.74
CA LEU A 283 -13.69 -8.63 21.41
C LEU A 283 -14.99 -9.21 21.97
N ASP A 284 -15.92 -8.33 22.35
CA ASP A 284 -17.22 -8.71 22.91
C ASP A 284 -18.22 -9.10 21.82
N SER A 285 -17.93 -8.80 20.55
CA SER A 285 -18.72 -9.15 19.37
C SER A 285 -18.39 -10.55 18.83
N SER A 286 -19.12 -11.01 17.80
CA SER A 286 -18.80 -12.17 16.97
C SER A 286 -18.72 -11.81 15.48
N LEU A 287 -18.19 -12.72 14.63
CA LEU A 287 -18.00 -12.50 13.18
C LEU A 287 -19.14 -13.10 12.34
N TRP A 288 -20.37 -12.62 12.53
CA TRP A 288 -21.55 -13.09 11.77
C TRP A 288 -21.48 -12.76 10.28
N GLU A 289 -20.69 -11.75 9.92
CA GLU A 289 -20.52 -11.31 8.54
C GLU A 289 -19.87 -12.41 7.69
N LEU A 290 -18.88 -13.10 8.24
CA LEU A 290 -18.23 -14.25 7.58
C LEU A 290 -19.20 -15.41 7.37
N LYS A 291 -20.09 -15.64 8.33
CA LYS A 291 -21.15 -16.65 8.18
C LYS A 291 -22.12 -16.31 7.05
N SER A 292 -22.38 -15.02 6.84
CA SER A 292 -23.28 -14.55 5.78
C SER A 292 -22.68 -14.73 4.38
N LEU A 293 -21.35 -14.70 4.25
CA LEU A 293 -20.65 -14.95 2.98
C LEU A 293 -20.76 -16.41 2.47
N LYS A 294 -21.29 -17.33 3.29
CA LYS A 294 -21.57 -18.71 2.86
C LYS A 294 -22.65 -18.82 1.79
N SER A 295 -23.57 -17.86 1.75
CA SER A 295 -24.62 -17.78 0.72
C SER A 295 -24.25 -16.81 -0.40
N HIS A 296 -22.95 -16.55 -0.60
CA HIS A 296 -22.47 -15.68 -1.68
C HIS A 296 -22.67 -16.35 -3.06
N TYR A 297 -22.85 -15.54 -4.11
CA TYR A 297 -23.11 -16.05 -5.46
C TYR A 297 -21.88 -16.70 -6.11
N ASN A 298 -20.67 -16.27 -5.72
CA ASN A 298 -19.41 -16.81 -6.22
C ASN A 298 -18.98 -18.04 -5.41
N GLU A 299 -18.80 -19.18 -6.08
CA GLU A 299 -18.37 -20.45 -5.50
C GLU A 299 -17.02 -20.38 -4.77
N GLU A 300 -16.06 -19.60 -5.27
CA GLU A 300 -14.73 -19.50 -4.65
C GLU A 300 -14.81 -18.86 -3.28
N VAL A 301 -15.57 -17.76 -3.18
CA VAL A 301 -15.86 -17.09 -1.90
C VAL A 301 -16.55 -18.04 -0.93
N VAL A 302 -17.50 -18.85 -1.40
CA VAL A 302 -18.19 -19.85 -0.57
C VAL A 302 -17.19 -20.90 -0.07
N LYS A 303 -16.27 -21.39 -0.91
CA LYS A 303 -15.22 -22.32 -0.47
C LYS A 303 -14.38 -21.73 0.66
N TYR A 304 -13.91 -20.49 0.53
CA TYR A 304 -13.18 -19.80 1.61
C TYR A 304 -14.06 -19.57 2.85
N ALA A 305 -15.35 -19.29 2.70
CA ALA A 305 -16.24 -19.11 3.86
C ALA A 305 -16.51 -20.44 4.58
N LEU A 306 -16.46 -21.58 3.88
CA LEU A 306 -16.63 -22.91 4.45
C LEU A 306 -15.40 -23.40 5.21
N THR A 307 -14.18 -22.99 4.81
CA THR A 307 -12.96 -23.35 5.56
C THR A 307 -12.96 -22.85 7.00
N LEU A 308 -13.83 -21.88 7.33
CA LEU A 308 -14.05 -21.39 8.69
C LEU A 308 -14.76 -22.41 9.61
N GLU A 309 -15.59 -23.30 9.04
CA GLU A 309 -16.26 -24.37 9.83
C GLU A 309 -15.33 -25.54 10.10
N ASP A 310 -14.40 -25.79 9.17
CA ASP A 310 -13.36 -26.79 9.33
C ASP A 310 -12.32 -26.34 10.37
N LYS A 311 -11.52 -27.29 10.84
CA LYS A 311 -10.39 -26.95 11.72
C LYS A 311 -9.42 -26.07 10.94
N LEU A 312 -9.26 -24.82 11.40
CA LEU A 312 -8.30 -23.88 10.82
C LEU A 312 -6.91 -24.51 10.77
N PRO A 313 -6.18 -24.37 9.64
CA PRO A 313 -4.83 -24.89 9.52
C PRO A 313 -3.88 -24.19 10.50
N THR A 314 -2.80 -24.88 10.85
CA THR A 314 -1.72 -24.30 11.66
C THR A 314 -0.82 -23.35 10.87
N THR A 315 -0.84 -23.41 9.54
CA THR A 315 -0.04 -22.59 8.64
C THR A 315 -0.85 -21.46 8.06
N GLU A 316 -0.23 -20.28 7.93
CA GLU A 316 -0.83 -19.12 7.27
C GLU A 316 -1.05 -19.39 5.78
N PHE A 317 -2.09 -18.77 5.23
CA PHE A 317 -2.36 -18.75 3.80
C PHE A 317 -1.54 -17.64 3.13
N ASP A 318 -1.10 -17.88 1.89
CA ASP A 318 -0.41 -16.84 1.14
C ASP A 318 -1.42 -15.78 0.67
N ILE A 319 -1.18 -14.53 1.08
CA ILE A 319 -2.03 -13.39 0.70
C ILE A 319 -1.69 -12.94 -0.72
N THR A 320 -0.45 -13.17 -1.18
CA THR A 320 0.06 -12.61 -2.44
C THR A 320 -0.69 -13.11 -3.67
N GLU A 321 -1.23 -14.33 -3.61
CA GLU A 321 -2.05 -14.92 -4.68
C GLU A 321 -3.32 -14.13 -4.98
N HIS A 322 -3.87 -13.41 -4.00
CA HIS A 322 -5.15 -12.70 -4.10
C HIS A 322 -5.02 -11.17 -4.20
N LEU A 323 -3.80 -10.63 -4.20
CA LEU A 323 -3.58 -9.19 -4.17
C LEU A 323 -3.96 -8.49 -5.48
N GLU A 324 -3.74 -9.17 -6.62
CA GLU A 324 -3.90 -8.61 -7.97
C GLU A 324 -5.14 -9.14 -8.70
N THR A 325 -5.97 -9.95 -8.04
CA THR A 325 -7.11 -10.62 -8.69
C THR A 325 -8.16 -9.61 -9.16
N ASP A 326 -8.33 -9.49 -10.47
CA ASP A 326 -9.33 -8.60 -11.05
C ASP A 326 -10.63 -9.32 -11.38
N THR A 327 -11.73 -8.55 -11.48
CA THR A 327 -13.04 -9.09 -11.86
C THR A 327 -13.03 -9.81 -13.22
N GLN A 328 -12.19 -9.35 -14.16
CA GLN A 328 -12.01 -9.98 -15.46
C GLN A 328 -11.37 -11.37 -15.31
N GLU A 329 -10.32 -11.48 -14.51
CA GLU A 329 -9.66 -12.75 -14.23
C GLU A 329 -10.59 -13.74 -13.55
N MET A 330 -11.45 -13.28 -12.64
CA MET A 330 -12.48 -14.15 -12.05
C MET A 330 -13.46 -14.70 -13.10
N ILE A 331 -13.87 -13.87 -14.06
CA ILE A 331 -14.77 -14.29 -15.14
C ILE A 331 -14.05 -15.27 -16.07
N ASP A 332 -12.82 -14.97 -16.46
CA ASP A 332 -12.01 -15.82 -17.32
C ASP A 332 -11.74 -17.18 -16.66
N ALA A 333 -11.51 -17.20 -15.33
CA ALA A 333 -11.36 -18.43 -14.55
C ALA A 333 -12.65 -19.27 -14.54
N VAL A 334 -13.83 -18.65 -14.60
CA VAL A 334 -15.10 -19.38 -14.73
C VAL A 334 -15.30 -19.88 -16.16
N LEU A 335 -14.97 -19.07 -17.17
CA LEU A 335 -15.07 -19.45 -18.58
C LEU A 335 -14.10 -20.57 -18.97
N GLY A 336 -12.94 -20.65 -18.32
CA GLY A 336 -11.94 -21.69 -18.52
C GLY A 336 -12.27 -23.03 -17.85
N LYS A 337 -13.26 -23.09 -16.94
CA LYS A 337 -13.69 -24.35 -16.32
C LYS A 337 -14.46 -25.17 -17.35
N GLU A 338 -14.05 -26.42 -17.54
CA GLU A 338 -14.78 -27.36 -18.40
C GLU A 338 -16.22 -27.49 -17.88
N LEU A 339 -17.18 -27.29 -18.78
CA LEU A 339 -18.59 -27.43 -18.46
C LEU A 339 -18.83 -28.88 -18.03
N PRO A 340 -19.42 -29.12 -16.83
CA PRO A 340 -19.75 -30.47 -16.44
C PRO A 340 -20.74 -31.06 -17.45
N GLU A 341 -20.38 -32.19 -18.06
CA GLU A 341 -21.12 -32.86 -19.16
C GLU A 341 -22.60 -33.14 -18.86
N ASN A 342 -23.01 -33.12 -17.58
CA ASN A 342 -24.38 -33.38 -17.14
C ASN A 342 -24.81 -32.41 -16.03
N GLN A 343 -25.08 -31.14 -16.36
CA GLN A 343 -25.88 -30.30 -15.45
C GLN A 343 -27.37 -30.64 -15.62
N PRO A 344 -28.09 -30.98 -14.53
CA PRO A 344 -29.53 -31.14 -14.60
C PRO A 344 -30.16 -29.77 -14.90
N VAL A 345 -30.60 -29.58 -16.15
CA VAL A 345 -31.43 -28.43 -16.53
C VAL A 345 -32.70 -28.50 -15.68
N LYS A 346 -32.94 -27.49 -14.83
CA LYS A 346 -34.22 -27.37 -14.12
C LYS A 346 -35.34 -27.25 -15.16
N GLY A 347 -36.04 -28.36 -15.39
CA GLY A 347 -37.15 -28.49 -16.32
C GLY A 347 -38.43 -27.78 -15.87
N SER A 348 -38.35 -26.51 -15.46
CA SER A 348 -39.52 -25.68 -15.25
C SER A 348 -39.76 -24.81 -16.48
N THR A 349 -40.37 -25.40 -17.51
CA THR A 349 -40.88 -24.65 -18.67
C THR A 349 -42.15 -23.89 -18.27
N SER A 350 -41.99 -22.79 -17.54
CA SER A 350 -43.09 -21.84 -17.41
C SER A 350 -43.15 -21.06 -18.71
N THR A 351 -44.08 -21.44 -19.60
CA THR A 351 -44.29 -20.84 -20.92
C THR A 351 -44.69 -19.35 -20.87
N ALA A 352 -44.88 -18.79 -19.68
CA ALA A 352 -45.33 -17.43 -19.44
C ALA A 352 -44.40 -16.63 -18.49
N LEU A 353 -43.09 -16.89 -18.46
CA LEU A 353 -42.13 -16.20 -17.55
C LEU A 353 -42.29 -14.66 -17.48
N PHE A 354 -42.63 -14.03 -18.60
CA PHE A 354 -42.83 -12.58 -18.71
C PHE A 354 -44.29 -12.13 -18.58
N ALA A 355 -45.27 -13.04 -18.73
CA ALA A 355 -46.69 -12.73 -18.67
C ALA A 355 -47.31 -13.02 -17.30
N VAL A 356 -46.66 -13.86 -16.47
CA VAL A 356 -47.15 -14.11 -15.11
C VAL A 356 -46.73 -12.98 -14.18
N LYS A 357 -47.70 -12.22 -13.67
CA LYS A 357 -47.56 -11.27 -12.55
C LYS A 357 -47.06 -11.90 -11.23
N SER A 358 -46.75 -13.21 -11.22
CA SER A 358 -46.25 -13.94 -10.05
C SER A 358 -44.73 -13.82 -9.87
N SER A 359 -43.98 -13.49 -10.93
CA SER A 359 -42.57 -13.15 -10.78
C SER A 359 -42.46 -11.71 -10.27
N CYS A 360 -41.58 -11.46 -9.30
CA CYS A 360 -41.32 -10.10 -8.81
C CYS A 360 -40.93 -9.15 -9.97
N PHE A 361 -40.34 -9.70 -11.03
CA PHE A 361 -40.03 -9.00 -12.27
C PHE A 361 -41.29 -8.53 -13.01
N GLY A 362 -42.25 -9.42 -13.29
CA GLY A 362 -43.50 -9.06 -13.98
C GLY A 362 -44.45 -8.17 -13.17
N ALA A 363 -44.20 -8.01 -11.86
CA ALA A 363 -44.95 -7.09 -11.01
C ALA A 363 -44.39 -5.65 -11.03
N LEU A 364 -43.09 -5.51 -11.30
CA LEU A 364 -42.38 -4.21 -11.33
C LEU A 364 -42.22 -3.65 -12.74
N TRP A 365 -42.26 -4.50 -13.76
CA TRP A 365 -42.08 -4.12 -15.16
C TRP A 365 -43.38 -4.35 -15.92
N ASP A 366 -44.05 -3.27 -16.32
CA ASP A 366 -45.16 -3.35 -17.26
C ASP A 366 -44.58 -3.62 -18.65
N LEU A 367 -44.69 -4.88 -19.08
CA LEU A 367 -44.28 -5.36 -20.41
C LEU A 367 -45.42 -5.22 -21.44
N SER A 368 -46.31 -4.26 -21.25
CA SER A 368 -47.48 -3.99 -22.11
C SER A 368 -47.10 -3.43 -23.47
#